data_AF-A0A974NIH9-F1
#
_entry.id   AF-A0A974NIH9-F1
#
_cell.length_a   1.000
_cell.length_b   1.000
_cell.length_c   1.000
_cell.angle_alpha   90.00
_cell.angle_beta   90.00
_cell.angle_gamma   90.00
#
_symmetry.space_group_name_H-M   'P 1'
#
loop_
_entity.id
_entity.type
_entity.pdbx_description
1 polymer ?
#
loop_
_entity_poly.entity_id
_entity_poly.type
_entity_poly.pdbx_seq_one_letter_code
_entity_poly.pdbx_strand_id
1 'polypeptide(L)' 'MGIFQTISAWNAARYEKHVNSMEEKGLCPDCRGRGFDSYAPNEYYYNSVYECSGCNGSGTYHDWAELQTQQM' A
#
# COMPACT_ATOMS: atom_id res chain seq x y z
N MET A 1 -12.30 3.95 26.66
CA MET A 1 -10.87 4.21 26.37
C MET A 1 -10.09 2.93 26.64
N GLY A 2 -10.23 1.93 25.76
CA GLY A 2 -9.67 0.59 25.96
C GLY A 2 -8.40 0.38 25.15
N ILE A 3 -7.55 -0.55 25.59
CA ILE A 3 -6.29 -0.93 24.94
C ILE A 3 -6.44 -1.29 23.44
N PHE A 4 -7.58 -1.82 23.03
CA PHE A 4 -7.87 -2.10 21.61
C PHE A 4 -7.93 -0.82 20.76
N GLN A 5 -8.44 0.28 21.33
CA GLN A 5 -8.51 1.56 20.64
C GLN A 5 -7.11 2.18 20.49
N THR A 6 -6.26 2.05 21.51
CA THR A 6 -4.88 2.57 21.43
C THR A 6 -4.02 1.78 20.43
N ILE A 7 -4.20 0.45 20.34
CA ILE A 7 -3.48 -0.38 19.35
C ILE A 7 -3.95 -0.06 17.92
N SER A 8 -5.25 0.11 17.71
CA SER A 8 -5.81 0.51 16.41
C SER A 8 -5.26 1.86 15.96
N ALA A 9 -5.27 2.86 16.84
CA ALA A 9 -4.74 4.20 16.56
C ALA A 9 -3.24 4.17 16.22
N TRP A 10 -2.45 3.34 16.92
CA TRP A 10 -1.03 3.18 16.61
C TRP A 10 -0.79 2.56 15.23
N ASN A 11 -1.55 1.54 14.85
CA ASN A 11 -1.46 0.94 13.53
C ASN A 11 -1.82 1.93 12.42
N ALA A 12 -2.88 2.71 12.59
CA ALA A 12 -3.27 3.77 11.65
C ALA A 12 -2.16 4.82 11.48
N ALA A 13 -1.64 5.35 12.59
CA ALA A 13 -0.55 6.34 12.56
C ALA A 13 0.73 5.80 11.91
N ARG A 14 1.03 4.50 12.10
CA ARG A 14 2.16 3.84 11.44
C ARG A 14 1.95 3.73 9.93
N TYR A 15 0.74 3.39 9.51
CA TYR A 15 0.39 3.29 8.10
C TYR A 15 0.46 4.66 7.42
N GLU A 16 -0.15 5.69 8.00
CA GLU A 16 -0.09 7.08 7.50
C GLU A 16 1.37 7.56 7.36
N LYS A 17 2.21 7.28 8.36
CA LYS A 17 3.64 7.61 8.29
C LYS A 17 4.36 6.92 7.12
N HIS A 18 4.00 5.67 6.83
CA HIS A 18 4.55 4.94 5.68
C HIS A 18 4.10 5.58 4.37
N VAL A 19 2.80 5.85 4.22
CA VAL A 19 2.23 6.50 3.03
C VAL A 19 2.91 7.86 2.78
N ASN A 20 3.03 8.72 3.80
CA ASN A 20 3.71 10.01 3.67
C ASN A 20 5.18 9.87 3.23
N SER A 21 5.93 8.92 3.80
CA SER A 21 7.32 8.66 3.38
C SER A 21 7.41 8.19 1.93
N MET A 22 6.38 7.53 1.42
CA MET A 22 6.33 7.01 0.06
C MET A 22 5.88 8.09 -0.94
N GLU A 23 4.95 8.95 -0.52
CA GLU A 23 4.58 10.19 -1.19
C GLU A 23 5.79 11.11 -1.40
N GLU A 24 6.58 11.36 -0.34
CA GLU A 24 7.81 12.17 -0.42
C GLU A 24 8.82 11.63 -1.45
N LYS A 25 8.78 10.31 -1.70
CA LYS A 25 9.64 9.64 -2.69
C LYS A 25 8.98 9.52 -4.07
N GLY A 26 7.71 9.87 -4.20
CA GLY A 26 6.92 9.67 -5.42
C GLY A 26 6.65 8.19 -5.75
N LEU A 27 6.77 7.28 -4.79
CA LEU A 27 6.69 5.83 -5.00
C LEU A 27 5.38 5.25 -4.47
N CYS A 28 4.84 4.25 -5.16
CA CYS A 28 3.67 3.49 -4.71
C CYS A 28 3.94 2.85 -3.33
N PRO A 29 3.11 3.07 -2.29
CA PRO A 29 3.28 2.50 -0.97
C PRO A 29 3.22 0.97 -0.91
N ASP A 30 2.48 0.34 -1.83
CA ASP A 30 2.19 -1.09 -1.84
C ASP A 30 3.36 -1.89 -2.43
N CYS A 31 3.79 -1.56 -3.66
CA CYS A 31 4.93 -2.20 -4.32
C CYS A 31 6.27 -1.50 -4.07
N ARG A 32 6.29 -0.39 -3.33
CA ARG A 32 7.49 0.40 -3.06
C ARG A 32 8.25 0.85 -4.32
N GLY A 33 7.53 1.23 -5.36
CA GLY A 33 8.15 1.69 -6.61
C GLY A 33 8.46 0.60 -7.63
N ARG A 34 8.17 -0.68 -7.33
CA ARG A 34 8.53 -1.78 -8.23
C ARG A 34 7.58 -1.97 -9.41
N GLY A 35 6.34 -1.52 -9.29
CA GLY A 35 5.29 -1.81 -10.27
C GLY A 35 4.69 -3.22 -10.15
N PHE A 36 5.32 -4.14 -9.42
CA PHE A 36 4.81 -5.47 -9.14
C PHE A 36 4.83 -5.77 -7.65
N ASP A 37 3.90 -6.61 -7.19
CA ASP A 37 3.89 -7.06 -5.81
C ASP A 37 5.11 -7.96 -5.56
N SER A 38 5.88 -7.66 -4.51
CA SER A 38 6.91 -8.59 -4.03
C SER A 38 6.21 -9.77 -3.38
N TYR A 39 5.73 -10.69 -4.21
CA TYR A 39 5.00 -11.84 -3.74
C TYR A 39 5.94 -13.02 -3.50
N ALA A 40 5.92 -13.55 -2.28
CA ALA A 40 6.30 -14.91 -1.98
C ALA A 40 5.02 -15.75 -2.01
N PRO A 41 4.78 -16.55 -3.07
CA PRO A 41 3.54 -17.29 -3.19
C PRO A 41 3.28 -18.23 -2.02
N ASN A 42 2.18 -17.99 -1.33
CA ASN A 42 1.55 -18.93 -0.42
C ASN A 42 0.26 -19.47 -1.05
N GLU A 43 -0.09 -20.68 -0.62
CA GLU A 43 -1.23 -21.48 -1.08
C GLU A 43 -2.61 -20.84 -0.84
N TYR A 44 -2.68 -19.74 -0.08
CA TYR A 44 -3.93 -19.05 0.28
C TYR A 44 -4.10 -17.68 -0.37
N TYR A 45 -3.12 -17.19 -1.14
CA TYR A 45 -3.18 -15.88 -1.75
C TYR A 45 -2.63 -15.95 -3.18
N TYR A 46 -3.52 -15.74 -4.15
CA TYR A 46 -3.19 -15.74 -5.58
C TYR A 46 -3.45 -14.33 -6.10
N ASN A 47 -2.45 -13.46 -6.01
CA ASN A 47 -2.48 -12.18 -6.71
C ASN A 47 -1.70 -12.30 -8.02
N SER A 48 -2.09 -11.54 -9.04
CA SER A 48 -1.34 -11.46 -10.28
C SER A 48 0.04 -10.84 -9.99
N VAL A 49 1.07 -11.68 -9.83
CA VAL A 49 2.44 -11.27 -9.49
C VAL A 49 3.06 -10.31 -10.52
N TYR A 50 2.43 -10.18 -11.68
CA TYR A 50 2.92 -9.37 -12.80
C TYR A 50 2.75 -7.87 -12.56
N GLU A 51 1.71 -7.45 -11.84
CA GLU A 51 1.40 -6.04 -11.65
C GLU A 51 0.87 -5.79 -10.23
N CYS A 52 1.33 -4.71 -9.62
CA CYS A 52 0.82 -4.24 -8.34
C CYS A 52 -0.56 -3.63 -8.57
N SER A 53 -1.60 -4.22 -7.97
CA SER A 53 -2.98 -3.73 -8.06
C SER A 53 -3.16 -2.34 -7.43
N GLY A 54 -2.28 -1.96 -6.51
CA GLY A 54 -2.29 -0.65 -5.87
C GLY A 54 -1.91 0.49 -6.80
N CYS A 55 -1.14 0.25 -7.86
CA CYS A 55 -0.70 1.28 -8.83
C CYS A 55 -0.81 0.83 -10.29
N ASN A 56 -1.57 -0.24 -10.57
CA ASN A 56 -1.70 -0.87 -11.90
C ASN A 56 -0.37 -0.99 -12.67
N GLY A 57 0.68 -1.50 -12.02
CA GLY A 57 1.97 -1.70 -12.71
C GLY A 57 2.93 -0.51 -12.71
N SER A 58 2.48 0.72 -12.43
CA SER A 58 3.31 1.92 -12.66
C SER A 58 4.42 2.14 -11.64
N GLY A 59 4.17 1.74 -10.39
CA GLY A 59 5.07 1.98 -9.26
C GLY A 59 5.04 3.42 -8.72
N THR A 60 4.20 4.31 -9.22
CA THR A 60 4.19 5.72 -8.78
C THR A 60 3.20 5.95 -7.62
N TYR A 61 3.50 6.95 -6.78
CA TYR A 61 2.56 7.39 -5.75
C TYR A 61 1.29 8.02 -6.35
N HIS A 62 1.44 8.78 -7.43
CA HIS A 62 0.34 9.45 -8.11
C HIS A 62 -0.75 8.46 -8.53
N ASP A 63 -0.37 7.42 -9.26
CA ASP A 63 -1.34 6.44 -9.77
C ASP A 63 -1.94 5.63 -8.62
N TRP A 64 -1.17 5.38 -7.56
CA TRP A 64 -1.68 4.79 -6.35
C TRP A 64 -2.76 5.66 -5.68
N ALA A 65 -2.52 6.96 -5.53
CA ALA A 65 -3.45 7.90 -4.90
C ALA A 65 -4.77 8.04 -5.70
N GLU A 66 -4.68 8.03 -7.03
CA GLU A 66 -5.87 8.03 -7.91
C GLU A 66 -6.72 6.77 -7.73
N LEU A 67 -6.07 5.60 -7.59
CA LEU A 67 -6.78 4.33 -7.40
C LEU A 67 -7.41 4.19 -6.00
N GLN A 68 -6.84 4.82 -4.98
CA GLN A 68 -7.43 4.84 -3.64
C GLN A 68 -8.67 5.75 -3.56
N THR A 69 -8.67 6.88 -4.25
CA THR A 69 -9.82 7.78 -4.29
C THR A 69 -11.03 7.21 -5.03
N GLN A 70 -10.80 6.27 -5.95
CA GLN A 70 -11.85 5.54 -6.67
C GLN A 70 -12.48 4.38 -5.87
N GLN A 71 -11.89 3.99 -4.74
CA GLN A 71 -12.37 2.92 -3.86
C GLN A 71 -13.18 3.41 -2.65
N MET A 72 -13.48 4.71 -2.59
CA MET A 72 -14.43 5.34 -1.65
C MET A 72 -15.75 5.66 -2.35
#